data_AF-A0A5B8U9G6-F1
#
_entry.id   AF-A0A5B8U9G6-F1
#
_cell.length_a   1.000
_cell.length_b   1.000
_cell.length_c   1.000
_cell.angle_alpha   90.00
_cell.angle_beta   90.00
_cell.angle_gamma   90.00
#
_symmetry.space_group_name_H-M   'P 1'
#
loop_
_entity.id
_entity.type
_entity.pdbx_description
1 polymer ?
#
loop_
_entity_poly.entity_id
_entity_poly.type
_entity_poly.pdbx_seq_one_letter_code
_entity_poly.pdbx_strand_id
1 'polypeptide(L)' 'MRCDHCGEVIGVYEPAILLTDGGARTTSVAADPSLEHEQGRRFHGSCFAGLHGPGADGASSEP' A
#
# COMPACT_ATOMS: atom_id res chain seq x y z
N MET A 1 7.09 -2.28 -11.35
CA MET A 1 6.12 -2.33 -10.22
C MET A 1 4.69 -1.95 -10.63
N ARG A 2 3.67 -2.78 -10.40
CA ARG A 2 2.24 -2.48 -10.72
C ARG A 2 1.32 -2.68 -9.53
N CYS A 3 0.27 -1.88 -9.46
CA CYS A 3 -0.78 -1.97 -8.47
C CYS A 3 -1.70 -3.16 -8.76
N ASP A 4 -1.96 -3.97 -7.75
CA ASP A 4 -2.81 -5.17 -7.83
C ASP A 4 -4.31 -4.80 -7.91
N HIS A 5 -4.68 -3.59 -7.51
CA HIS A 5 -6.07 -3.12 -7.57
C HIS A 5 -6.47 -2.56 -8.94
N CYS A 6 -5.71 -1.59 -9.46
CA CYS A 6 -6.04 -0.91 -10.72
C CYS A 6 -5.23 -1.42 -11.92
N GLY A 7 -4.18 -2.22 -11.70
CA GLY A 7 -3.29 -2.71 -12.76
C GLY A 7 -2.26 -1.69 -13.27
N GLU A 8 -2.36 -0.42 -12.86
CA GLU A 8 -1.47 0.66 -13.29
C GLU A 8 -0.08 0.57 -12.64
N VAL A 9 0.91 1.22 -13.26
CA VAL A 9 2.27 1.31 -12.71
C VAL A 9 2.26 2.20 -11.46
N ILE A 10 3.01 1.79 -10.43
CA ILE A 10 3.25 2.64 -9.26
C ILE A 10 4.50 3.46 -9.53
N GLY A 11 4.37 4.79 -9.54
CA GLY A 11 5.45 5.71 -9.83
C GLY A 11 6.56 5.65 -8.78
N VAL A 12 7.77 6.05 -9.21
CA VAL A 12 8.99 5.91 -8.41
C VAL A 12 8.91 6.64 -7.06
N TYR A 13 8.32 7.83 -7.06
CA TYR A 13 8.14 8.68 -5.88
C TYR A 13 6.73 8.59 -5.29
N GLU A 14 5.86 7.76 -5.86
CA GLU A 14 4.50 7.61 -5.37
C GLU A 14 4.46 6.68 -4.15
N PRO A 15 3.58 6.97 -3.17
CA PRO A 15 3.39 6.08 -2.04
C PRO A 15 2.82 4.74 -2.50
N ALA A 16 3.53 3.68 -2.15
CA ALA A 16 3.20 2.29 -2.42
C ALA A 16 2.98 1.54 -1.10
N ILE A 17 1.95 0.70 -1.05
CA ILE A 17 1.73 -0.24 0.04
C ILE A 17 2.18 -1.61 -0.41
N LEU A 18 3.12 -2.21 0.33
CA LEU A 18 3.46 -3.62 0.20
C LEU A 18 2.68 -4.39 1.27
N LEU A 19 1.80 -5.27 0.82
CA LEU A 19 1.06 -6.19 1.67
C LEU A 19 1.73 -7.57 1.60
N THR A 20 2.30 -7.98 2.73
CA THR A 20 2.87 -9.32 2.94
C THR A 20 2.10 -10.05 4.03
N ASP A 21 2.46 -11.31 4.31
CA ASP A 21 1.90 -12.09 5.42
C ASP A 21 2.11 -11.40 6.79
N GLY A 22 3.19 -10.61 6.92
CA GLY A 22 3.50 -9.84 8.12
C GLY A 22 2.76 -8.51 8.24
N GLY A 23 1.90 -8.15 7.28
CA GLY A 23 1.10 -6.93 7.30
C GLY A 23 1.38 -5.95 6.16
N ALA A 24 0.77 -4.78 6.26
CA ALA A 24 0.92 -3.71 5.27
C ALA A 24 2.00 -2.72 5.72
N ARG A 25 2.96 -2.44 4.84
CA ARG A 25 3.94 -1.36 5.04
C ARG A 25 3.87 -0.33 3.92
N THR A 26 3.96 0.95 4.29
CA THR A 26 4.05 2.06 3.34
C THR A 26 5.51 2.29 2.95
N THR A 27 5.77 2.40 1.66
CA THR A 27 7.09 2.65 1.07
C THR A 27 6.94 3.34 -0.29
N SER A 28 8.01 3.48 -1.06
CA SER A 28 8.03 3.95 -2.44
C SER A 28 9.27 3.40 -3.14
N VAL A 29 9.31 3.35 -4.47
CA VAL A 29 10.44 2.77 -5.22
C VAL A 29 11.73 3.54 -4.95
N ALA A 30 11.63 4.86 -4.79
CA ALA A 30 12.75 5.71 -4.45
C ALA A 30 13.34 5.40 -3.06
N ALA A 31 12.48 5.07 -2.10
CA ALA A 31 12.90 4.74 -0.73
C ALA A 31 13.41 3.31 -0.59
N ASP A 32 12.84 2.38 -1.37
CA ASP A 32 13.20 0.97 -1.37
C ASP A 32 13.18 0.42 -2.82
N PRO A 33 14.30 0.50 -3.55
CA PRO A 33 14.37 0.00 -4.93
C PRO A 33 14.22 -1.53 -5.01
N SER A 34 14.43 -2.23 -3.90
CA SER A 34 14.20 -3.68 -3.78
C SER A 34 12.72 -4.05 -3.82
N LEU A 35 11.81 -3.08 -3.70
CA LEU A 35 10.37 -3.28 -3.70
C LEU A 35 9.85 -3.99 -4.96
N GLU A 36 10.55 -3.87 -6.09
CA GLU A 36 10.23 -4.61 -7.32
C GLU A 36 10.46 -6.12 -7.18
N HIS A 37 11.38 -6.51 -6.31
CA HIS A 37 11.79 -7.90 -6.07
C HIS A 37 11.15 -8.49 -4.81
N GLU A 38 10.61 -7.66 -3.91
CA GLU A 38 9.91 -8.08 -2.70
C GLU A 38 8.66 -8.89 -3.04
N GLN A 39 8.47 -10.04 -2.38
CA GLN A 39 7.27 -10.87 -2.56
C GLN A 39 6.08 -10.26 -1.81
N GLY A 40 4.94 -10.11 -2.48
CA GLY A 40 3.74 -9.55 -1.88
C GLY A 40 2.84 -8.85 -2.89
N ARG A 41 1.67 -8.43 -2.44
CA ARG A 41 0.75 -7.60 -3.24
C ARG A 41 1.15 -6.15 -3.06
N ARG A 42 1.14 -5.38 -4.16
CA ARG A 42 1.51 -3.97 -4.16
C ARG A 42 0.32 -3.13 -4.54
N PHE A 43 0.15 -2.00 -3.88
CA PHE A 43 -0.96 -1.09 -4.13
C PHE A 43 -0.45 0.35 -4.13
N HIS A 44 -1.10 1.24 -4.85
CA HIS A 44 -0.97 2.67 -4.53
C HIS A 44 -1.52 2.93 -3.12
N GLY A 45 -0.99 3.95 -2.44
CA GLY A 45 -1.50 4.38 -1.14
C GLY A 45 -3.01 4.64 -1.17
N SER A 46 -3.49 5.36 -2.18
CA SER A 46 -4.91 5.66 -2.35
C SER A 46 -5.76 4.43 -2.68
N CYS A 47 -5.26 3.52 -3.52
CA CYS A 47 -5.98 2.27 -3.84
C CYS A 47 -6.11 1.38 -2.61
N PHE A 48 -5.05 1.27 -1.81
CA PHE A 48 -5.08 0.51 -0.57
C PHE A 48 -6.05 1.13 0.45
N ALA A 49 -6.02 2.46 0.61
CA ALA A 49 -6.95 3.16 1.50
C ALA A 49 -8.42 3.04 1.06
N GLY A 50 -8.70 2.97 -0.24
CA GLY A 50 -10.06 2.71 -0.76
C GLY A 50 -10.54 1.28 -0.50
N LEU A 51 -9.62 0.30 -0.53
CA LEU A 51 -9.91 -1.10 -0.24
C LEU A 51 -10.04 -1.39 1.27
N HIS A 52 -9.27 -0.70 2.08
CA HIS A 52 -9.12 -0.94 3.53
C HIS A 52 -9.50 0.29 4.37
N GLY A 53 -10.41 1.14 3.87
CA GLY A 53 -10.83 2.41 4.49
C GLY A 53 -11.10 2.30 6.00
N PRO A 54 -11.03 3.43 6.73
CA PRO A 54 -10.65 3.56 8.15
C PRO A 54 -11.50 2.71 9.11
N GLY A 55 -11.27 1.39 9.10
CA GLY A 55 -12.14 0.41 9.77
C GLY A 55 -11.36 -0.78 10.31
N ALA A 56 -10.04 -0.64 10.46
CA ALA A 56 -9.20 -1.56 11.23
C ALA A 56 -8.68 -0.90 12.52
N ASP A 57 -9.44 0.05 13.09
CA ASP A 57 -9.38 0.35 14.52
C ASP A 57 -10.80 0.75 14.94
N GLY A 58 -11.40 -0.05 15.82
CA GLY A 58 -12.69 0.31 16.41
C GLY A 58 -12.51 1.40 17.46
N ALA A 59 -13.53 2.26 17.56
CA ALA A 59 -13.79 3.20 18.66
C ALA A 59 -12.91 4.48 18.65
N SER A 60 -13.41 5.70 18.78
CA SER A 60 -14.71 6.20 19.22
C SER A 60 -14.94 7.57 18.59
N SER A 61 -16.17 7.83 18.18
CA SER A 61 -16.70 9.19 18.29
C SER A 61 -16.68 9.57 19.77
N GLU A 62 -16.00 10.65 20.12
CA GLU A 62 -16.15 11.29 21.43
C GLU A 62 -16.62 12.74 21.24
N PRO A 63 -17.39 13.28 22.22
CA PRO A 63 -18.53 14.17 22.00
C PRO A 63 -18.20 15.63 21.67
#